data_AF-A0A5S4EQS3-F1
#
_entry.id   AF-A0A5S4EQS3-F1
#
_cell.length_a   1.000
_cell.length_b   1.000
_cell.length_c   1.000
_cell.angle_alpha   90.00
_cell.angle_beta   90.00
_cell.angle_gamma   90.00
#
_symmetry.space_group_name_H-M   'P 1'
#
loop_
_entity.id
_entity.type
_entity.pdbx_description
1 polymer ?
#
loop_
_entity_poly.entity_id
_entity_poly.type
_entity_poly.pdbx_seq_one_letter_code
_entity_poly.pdbx_strand_id
1 'polypeptide(L)'
;MHQAPDEKGKIAQIVYGGFSKCAYPLQRFHSDTERVLAYVPERDTLRRFQPVAGQFNISYRFGANQPEYVPDFVAATTDHNLIIESKAAKDMEASDVKAKAEATWCKKAGDYSQAQGGKPWKYLLVPHDAVAHNATVSSLAGRFSVAASSSATGSNPC
;
A
#
# COMPACT_ATOMS: atom_id res chain seq x y z
N MET A 1 -7.00 5.55 21.54
CA MET A 1 -8.28 4.82 21.36
C MET A 1 -8.11 3.95 20.13
N HIS A 2 -7.93 2.65 20.29
CA HIS A 2 -7.55 1.74 19.20
C HIS A 2 -8.62 0.69 18.87
N GLN A 3 -9.65 0.58 19.71
CA GLN A 3 -10.69 -0.42 19.59
C GLN A 3 -11.69 -0.04 18.50
N ALA A 4 -12.23 -1.06 17.83
CA ALA A 4 -13.35 -0.84 16.92
C ALA A 4 -14.59 -0.41 17.73
N PRO A 5 -15.48 0.41 17.15
CA PRO A 5 -16.82 0.58 17.70
C PRO A 5 -17.60 -0.75 17.63
N ASP A 6 -18.59 -0.91 18.51
CA ASP A 6 -19.50 -2.06 18.49
C ASP A 6 -20.17 -2.22 17.11
N GLU A 7 -20.55 -1.10 16.49
CA GLU A 7 -21.06 -1.05 15.13
C GLU A 7 -19.94 -0.68 14.14
N LYS A 8 -19.47 -1.65 13.36
CA LYS A 8 -18.40 -1.43 12.36
C LYS A 8 -18.74 -0.35 11.31
N GLY A 9 -20.02 -0.09 11.05
CA GLY A 9 -20.46 0.99 10.16
C GLY A 9 -20.06 2.39 10.64
N LYS A 10 -19.73 2.57 11.93
CA LYS A 10 -19.31 3.84 12.51
C LYS A 10 -17.80 4.10 12.39
N ILE A 11 -17.02 3.17 11.83
CA ILE A 11 -15.55 3.28 11.77
C ILE A 11 -15.09 4.57 11.08
N ALA A 12 -15.72 4.95 9.96
CA ALA A 12 -15.38 6.16 9.21
C ALA A 12 -15.72 7.47 9.95
N GLN A 13 -16.51 7.41 11.03
CA GLN A 13 -16.92 8.56 11.82
C GLN A 13 -15.98 8.82 13.01
N ILE A 14 -15.10 7.87 13.32
CA ILE A 14 -14.22 7.92 14.50
C ILE A 14 -12.82 8.39 14.08
N VAL A 15 -12.21 9.20 14.95
CA VAL A 15 -10.79 9.56 14.86
C VAL A 15 -9.99 8.67 15.79
N TYR A 16 -9.02 7.98 15.23
CA TYR A 16 -8.11 7.10 15.95
C TYR A 16 -6.79 7.83 16.16
N GLY A 17 -6.19 7.65 17.33
CA GLY A 17 -4.89 8.22 17.68
C GLY A 17 -3.98 7.18 18.30
N GLY A 18 -2.75 7.57 18.67
CA GLY A 18 -1.74 6.67 19.23
C GLY A 18 -0.72 6.16 18.20
N PHE A 19 -0.70 6.76 17.01
CA PHE A 19 0.28 6.47 15.97
C PHE A 19 1.50 7.40 16.14
N SER A 20 2.59 6.85 16.67
CA SER A 20 3.86 7.53 16.91
C SER A 20 4.79 7.56 15.69
N LYS A 21 4.65 6.58 14.79
CA LYS A 21 5.44 6.46 13.56
C LYS A 21 4.69 6.96 12.34
N CYS A 22 3.41 7.28 12.48
CA CYS A 22 2.64 7.92 11.44
C CYS A 22 2.98 9.42 11.34
N ALA A 23 3.10 9.94 10.12
CA ALA A 23 3.31 11.37 9.90
C ALA A 23 2.19 12.24 10.49
N TYR A 24 0.96 11.70 10.57
CA TYR A 24 -0.15 12.34 11.26
C TYR A 24 -0.63 11.45 12.41
N PRO A 25 -0.59 11.94 13.67
CA PRO A 25 -0.87 11.13 14.85
C PRO A 25 -2.34 10.78 15.03
N LEU A 26 -3.23 11.48 14.32
CA LEU A 26 -4.67 11.24 14.27
C LEU A 26 -5.05 10.78 12.86
N GLN A 27 -5.84 9.71 12.77
CA GLN A 27 -6.21 9.05 11.53
C GLN A 27 -7.70 8.73 11.49
N ARG A 28 -8.26 8.71 10.27
CA ARG A 28 -9.56 8.10 9.97
C ARG A 28 -9.35 6.92 9.04
N PHE A 29 -10.25 5.96 9.10
CA PHE A 29 -10.22 4.76 8.26
C PHE A 29 -11.58 4.55 7.64
N HIS A 30 -11.62 4.08 6.39
CA HIS A 30 -12.87 3.80 5.70
C HIS A 30 -13.41 2.41 6.04
N SER A 31 -12.56 1.52 6.54
CA SER A 31 -12.89 0.13 6.87
C SER A 31 -12.22 -0.37 8.15
N ASP A 32 -12.77 -1.43 8.73
CA ASP A 32 -12.13 -2.13 9.86
C ASP A 32 -10.82 -2.78 9.43
N THR A 33 -10.75 -3.26 8.19
CA THR A 33 -9.53 -3.79 7.58
C THR A 33 -8.41 -2.76 7.59
N GLU A 34 -8.66 -1.54 7.09
CA GLU A 34 -7.67 -0.45 7.15
C GLU A 34 -7.28 -0.11 8.58
N ARG A 35 -8.25 -0.03 9.50
CA ARG A 35 -7.98 0.25 10.93
C ARG A 35 -7.02 -0.79 11.51
N VAL A 36 -7.27 -2.08 11.29
CA VAL A 36 -6.39 -3.16 11.76
C VAL A 36 -5.04 -3.11 11.05
N LEU A 37 -5.05 -2.94 9.72
CA LEU A 37 -3.84 -2.90 8.91
C LEU A 37 -2.93 -1.75 9.31
N ALA A 38 -3.45 -0.58 9.71
CA ALA A 38 -2.66 0.57 10.12
C ALA A 38 -1.70 0.28 11.30
N TYR A 39 -2.08 -0.64 12.20
CA TYR A 39 -1.24 -1.03 13.34
C TYR A 39 -0.04 -1.89 12.94
N VAL A 40 -0.14 -2.66 11.86
CA VAL A 40 0.94 -3.57 11.44
C VAL A 40 2.23 -2.78 11.10
N PRO A 41 2.22 -1.81 10.17
CA PRO A 41 3.39 -0.98 9.90
C PRO A 41 3.71 0.00 11.04
N GLU A 42 2.74 0.49 11.82
CA GLU A 42 3.03 1.32 13.00
C GLU A 42 4.00 0.61 13.97
N ARG A 43 3.84 -0.70 14.18
CA ARG A 43 4.73 -1.48 15.04
C ARG A 43 6.05 -1.84 14.36
N ASP A 44 6.00 -2.23 13.09
CA ASP A 44 7.10 -2.95 12.45
C ASP A 44 7.97 -2.09 11.52
N THR A 45 7.60 -0.83 11.26
CA THR A 45 8.39 0.06 10.37
C THR A 45 9.05 1.21 11.12
N LEU A 46 9.88 1.99 10.42
CA LEU A 46 10.51 3.20 10.96
C LEU A 46 9.53 4.37 10.95
N ARG A 47 8.80 4.52 9.83
CA ARG A 47 7.73 5.50 9.63
C ARG A 47 6.66 4.94 8.72
N ARG A 48 5.46 5.51 8.81
CA ARG A 48 4.36 5.27 7.89
C ARG A 48 3.55 6.54 7.66
N PHE A 49 2.71 6.55 6.64
CA PHE A 49 1.63 7.52 6.53
C PHE A 49 0.55 7.00 5.57
N GLN A 50 -0.63 7.59 5.68
CA GLN A 50 -1.69 7.49 4.68
C GLN A 50 -1.54 8.72 3.78
N PRO A 51 -1.14 8.54 2.50
CA PRO A 51 -1.08 9.64 1.58
C PRO A 51 -2.45 10.30 1.41
N VAL A 52 -2.45 11.61 1.15
CA VAL A 52 -3.62 12.29 0.59
C VAL A 52 -3.33 12.72 -0.85
N ALA A 53 -4.39 13.02 -1.60
CA ALA A 53 -4.28 13.54 -2.96
C ALA A 53 -3.26 14.69 -3.07
N GLY A 54 -2.41 14.66 -4.10
CA GLY A 54 -1.35 15.59 -4.39
C GLY A 54 0.00 15.33 -3.70
N GLN A 55 0.11 14.32 -2.82
CA GLN A 55 1.36 14.07 -2.07
C GLN A 55 2.32 13.08 -2.71
N PHE A 56 1.80 12.16 -3.53
CA PHE A 56 2.58 11.03 -4.05
C PHE A 56 2.69 11.02 -5.58
N ASN A 57 1.88 11.83 -6.28
CA ASN A 57 1.89 12.02 -7.73
C ASN A 57 2.02 10.72 -8.53
N ILE A 58 1.28 9.67 -8.11
CA ILE A 58 1.14 8.45 -8.90
C ILE A 58 -0.13 8.58 -9.73
N SER A 59 -0.04 8.26 -11.02
CA SER A 59 -1.20 8.16 -11.90
C SER A 59 -1.12 6.90 -12.74
N TYR A 60 -2.28 6.32 -13.04
CA TYR A 60 -2.40 5.17 -13.93
C TYR A 60 -3.33 5.53 -15.10
N ARG A 61 -3.12 4.87 -16.25
CA ARG A 61 -3.96 5.09 -17.42
C ARG A 61 -5.24 4.26 -17.30
N PHE A 62 -6.39 4.92 -17.35
CA PHE A 62 -7.70 4.28 -17.41
C PHE A 62 -8.52 4.89 -18.55
N GLY A 63 -8.52 4.23 -19.71
CA GLY A 63 -9.08 4.80 -20.94
C GLY A 63 -8.36 6.10 -21.33
N ALA A 64 -9.13 7.18 -21.57
CA ALA A 64 -8.60 8.51 -21.84
C ALA A 64 -8.19 9.29 -20.57
N ASN A 65 -8.46 8.75 -19.38
CA ASN A 65 -8.23 9.43 -18.11
C ASN A 65 -6.92 8.99 -17.46
N GLN A 66 -6.37 9.87 -16.62
CA GLN A 66 -5.23 9.59 -15.75
C GLN A 66 -5.60 9.97 -14.31
N PRO A 67 -6.48 9.20 -13.65
CA PRO A 67 -6.80 9.45 -12.26
C PRO A 67 -5.54 9.39 -11.39
N GLU A 68 -5.50 10.24 -10.35
CA GLU A 68 -4.50 10.12 -9.31
C GLU A 68 -4.74 8.83 -8.52
N TYR A 69 -3.66 8.11 -8.26
CA TYR A 69 -3.65 6.99 -7.34
C TYR A 69 -3.15 7.45 -5.98
N VAL A 70 -4.00 7.28 -4.98
CA VAL A 70 -3.70 7.50 -3.57
C VAL A 70 -3.63 6.13 -2.90
N PRO A 71 -2.44 5.69 -2.44
CA PRO A 71 -2.33 4.42 -1.74
C PRO A 71 -3.06 4.41 -0.39
N ASP A 72 -3.49 3.24 0.08
CA ASP A 72 -3.99 3.06 1.45
C ASP A 72 -2.88 3.42 2.44
N PHE A 73 -1.68 2.84 2.29
CA PHE A 73 -0.55 3.08 3.19
C PHE A 73 0.80 3.11 2.47
N VAL A 74 1.67 3.99 2.95
CA VAL A 74 3.10 4.02 2.62
C VAL A 74 3.91 3.82 3.88
N ALA A 75 4.96 3.00 3.84
CA ALA A 75 5.81 2.73 4.98
C ALA A 75 7.29 2.59 4.61
N ALA A 76 8.16 3.02 5.51
CA ALA A 76 9.61 2.90 5.35
C ALA A 76 10.18 1.94 6.40
N THR A 77 10.82 0.86 5.96
CA THR A 77 11.54 -0.10 6.82
C THR A 77 13.05 0.18 6.77
N THR A 78 13.85 -0.63 7.46
CA THR A 78 15.32 -0.60 7.34
C THR A 78 15.77 -0.88 5.90
N ASP A 79 15.08 -1.80 5.21
CA ASP A 79 15.58 -2.39 3.96
C ASP A 79 14.82 -1.92 2.71
N HIS A 80 13.53 -1.54 2.86
CA HIS A 80 12.64 -1.22 1.74
C HIS A 80 11.65 -0.10 2.10
N ASN A 81 11.22 0.63 1.08
CA ASN A 81 9.98 1.41 1.11
C ASN A 81 8.83 0.55 0.57
N LEU A 82 7.64 0.73 1.13
CA LEU A 82 6.47 -0.10 0.85
C LEU A 82 5.30 0.80 0.46
N ILE A 83 4.60 0.42 -0.60
CA ILE A 83 3.18 0.75 -0.80
C ILE A 83 2.38 -0.49 -0.38
N ILE A 84 1.35 -0.31 0.44
CA ILE A 84 0.52 -1.39 0.96
C ILE A 84 -0.94 -1.04 0.69
N GLU A 85 -1.64 -1.90 -0.05
CA GLU A 85 -3.08 -1.83 -0.31
C GLU A 85 -3.80 -3.00 0.34
N SER A 86 -4.99 -2.75 0.86
CA SER A 86 -5.91 -3.81 1.26
C SER A 86 -6.95 -4.05 0.18
N LYS A 87 -7.37 -5.31 0.01
CA LYS A 87 -8.39 -5.68 -0.99
C LYS A 87 -9.30 -6.80 -0.51
N ALA A 88 -10.56 -6.80 -0.94
CA ALA A 88 -11.45 -7.91 -0.64
C ALA A 88 -10.92 -9.20 -1.30
N ALA A 89 -10.98 -10.33 -0.57
CA ALA A 89 -10.37 -11.59 -1.02
C ALA A 89 -10.97 -12.09 -2.33
N LYS A 90 -12.28 -11.90 -2.50
CA LYS A 90 -13.01 -12.21 -3.74
C LYS A 90 -12.53 -11.42 -4.97
N ASP A 91 -11.88 -10.27 -4.76
CA ASP A 91 -11.46 -9.35 -5.82
C ASP A 91 -9.93 -9.45 -6.08
N MET A 92 -9.24 -10.40 -5.45
CA MET A 92 -7.78 -10.60 -5.61
C MET A 92 -7.40 -11.16 -6.97
N GLU A 93 -8.22 -12.07 -7.51
CA GLU A 93 -7.97 -12.73 -8.80
C GLU A 93 -8.47 -11.91 -10.00
N ALA A 94 -9.25 -10.85 -9.74
CA ALA A 94 -9.58 -9.90 -10.78
C ALA A 94 -8.27 -9.26 -11.27
N SER A 95 -8.01 -9.32 -12.58
CA SER A 95 -6.81 -8.76 -13.19
C SER A 95 -6.75 -7.26 -12.96
N ASP A 96 -6.22 -6.85 -11.82
CA ASP A 96 -6.31 -5.47 -11.39
C ASP A 96 -5.24 -4.68 -12.14
N VAL A 97 -5.68 -4.00 -13.19
CA VAL A 97 -4.84 -3.10 -13.99
C VAL A 97 -4.13 -2.10 -13.08
N LYS A 98 -4.79 -1.68 -11.98
CA LYS A 98 -4.23 -0.83 -10.93
C LYS A 98 -3.03 -1.51 -10.25
N ALA A 99 -3.21 -2.73 -9.75
CA ALA A 99 -2.13 -3.48 -9.09
C ALA A 99 -0.90 -3.68 -10.00
N LYS A 100 -1.11 -3.91 -11.30
CA LYS A 100 -0.02 -4.02 -12.28
C LYS A 100 0.68 -2.68 -12.54
N ALA A 101 -0.09 -1.61 -12.69
CA ALA A 101 0.46 -0.26 -12.82
C ALA A 101 1.33 0.09 -11.60
N GLU A 102 0.87 -0.29 -10.41
CA GLU A 102 1.49 0.10 -9.15
C GLU A 102 2.74 -0.71 -8.84
N ALA A 103 2.72 -2.01 -9.16
CA ALA A 103 3.94 -2.82 -9.16
C ALA A 103 4.98 -2.25 -10.14
N THR A 104 4.55 -1.79 -11.33
CA THR A 104 5.43 -1.18 -12.32
C THR A 104 5.99 0.16 -11.84
N TRP A 105 5.17 0.99 -11.19
CA TRP A 105 5.61 2.22 -10.55
C TRP A 105 6.66 1.93 -9.48
N CYS A 106 6.40 0.97 -8.58
CA CYS A 106 7.34 0.56 -7.54
C CYS A 106 8.66 0.10 -8.13
N LYS A 107 8.64 -0.66 -9.24
CA LYS A 107 9.87 -1.05 -9.92
C LYS A 107 10.67 0.17 -10.38
N LYS A 108 10.05 1.11 -11.08
CA LYS A 108 10.72 2.32 -11.59
C LYS A 108 11.25 3.20 -10.45
N ALA A 109 10.45 3.41 -9.41
CA ALA A 109 10.84 4.15 -8.22
C ALA A 109 11.98 3.45 -7.46
N GLY A 110 11.94 2.12 -7.38
CA GLY A 110 12.99 1.27 -6.84
C GLY A 110 14.31 1.42 -7.59
N ASP A 111 14.28 1.19 -8.91
CA ASP A 111 15.45 1.28 -9.79
C ASP A 111 16.11 2.67 -9.67
N TYR A 112 15.32 3.75 -9.72
CA TYR A 112 15.83 5.12 -9.56
C TYR A 112 16.41 5.35 -8.16
N SER A 113 15.66 4.99 -7.12
CA SER A 113 16.10 5.15 -5.72
C SER A 113 17.42 4.43 -5.47
N GLN A 114 17.56 3.19 -5.91
CA GLN A 114 18.80 2.41 -5.77
C GLN A 114 19.97 3.01 -6.56
N ALA A 115 19.73 3.52 -7.76
CA ALA A 115 20.75 4.22 -8.54
C ALA A 115 21.28 5.48 -7.81
N GLN A 116 20.49 6.04 -6.89
CA GLN A 116 20.87 7.18 -6.03
C GLN A 116 21.32 6.74 -4.62
N GLY A 117 21.56 5.46 -4.37
CA GLY A 117 21.96 4.92 -3.06
C GLY A 117 20.83 4.81 -2.04
N GLY A 118 19.58 4.97 -2.48
CA GLY A 118 18.37 4.81 -1.68
C GLY A 118 17.86 3.37 -1.59
N LYS A 119 16.73 3.22 -0.88
CA LYS A 119 16.09 1.91 -0.66
C LYS A 119 15.21 1.50 -1.84
N PRO A 120 15.12 0.20 -2.17
CA PRO A 120 14.16 -0.31 -3.14
C PRO A 120 12.71 -0.10 -2.66
N TRP A 121 11.78 -0.12 -3.61
CA TRP A 121 10.33 -0.04 -3.37
C TRP A 121 9.67 -1.39 -3.62
N LYS A 122 8.68 -1.75 -2.79
CA LYS A 122 7.82 -2.93 -2.99
C LYS A 122 6.36 -2.54 -2.90
N TYR A 123 5.54 -3.16 -3.75
CA TYR A 123 4.09 -3.04 -3.73
C TYR A 123 3.49 -4.30 -3.09
N LEU A 124 2.68 -4.12 -2.05
CA LEU A 124 1.95 -5.18 -1.38
C LEU A 124 0.45 -5.04 -1.64
N LEU A 125 -0.18 -6.10 -2.15
CA LEU A 125 -1.62 -6.19 -2.31
C LEU A 125 -2.16 -7.26 -1.35
N VAL A 126 -2.68 -6.82 -0.20
CA VAL A 126 -3.00 -7.68 0.94
C VAL A 126 -4.51 -7.98 0.95
N PRO A 127 -4.93 -9.25 0.92
CA PRO A 127 -6.34 -9.57 1.07
C PRO A 127 -6.82 -9.30 2.49
N HIS A 128 -8.04 -8.80 2.64
CA HIS A 128 -8.59 -8.36 3.92
C HIS A 128 -8.62 -9.44 5.01
N ASP A 129 -8.70 -10.72 4.63
CA ASP A 129 -8.70 -11.88 5.53
C ASP A 129 -7.30 -12.28 6.01
N ALA A 130 -6.24 -11.79 5.37
CA ALA A 130 -4.87 -11.91 5.84
C ALA A 130 -4.46 -10.77 6.78
N VAL A 131 -5.28 -9.72 6.91
CA VAL A 131 -5.04 -8.61 7.83
C VAL A 131 -5.46 -9.02 9.24
N ALA A 132 -4.47 -9.19 10.12
CA ALA A 132 -4.70 -9.58 11.51
C ALA A 132 -3.80 -8.78 12.47
N HIS A 133 -4.23 -8.65 13.73
CA HIS A 133 -3.47 -7.94 14.75
C HIS A 133 -2.08 -8.54 15.01
N ASN A 134 -1.91 -9.85 14.81
CA ASN A 134 -0.63 -10.54 14.95
C ASN A 134 0.18 -10.62 13.65
N ALA A 135 -0.33 -10.10 12.53
CA ALA A 135 0.42 -10.05 11.28
C ALA A 135 1.61 -9.10 11.42
N THR A 136 2.68 -9.40 10.69
CA THR A 136 3.88 -8.56 10.62
C THR A 136 4.12 -8.05 9.21
N VAL A 137 4.77 -6.91 9.07
CA VAL A 137 5.14 -6.36 7.75
C VAL A 137 5.96 -7.37 6.95
N SER A 138 6.89 -8.08 7.58
CA SER A 138 7.70 -9.11 6.94
C SER A 138 6.84 -10.28 6.42
N SER A 139 5.90 -10.78 7.22
CA SER A 139 5.01 -11.87 6.80
C SER A 139 4.09 -11.47 5.64
N LEU A 140 3.58 -10.23 5.64
CA LEU A 140 2.76 -9.71 4.56
C LEU A 140 3.60 -9.50 3.30
N ALA A 141 4.79 -8.92 3.43
CA ALA A 141 5.69 -8.72 2.30
C ALA A 141 6.12 -10.03 1.64
N GLY A 142 6.40 -11.07 2.43
CA GLY A 142 6.78 -12.38 1.90
C GLY A 142 5.67 -13.10 1.13
N ARG A 143 4.40 -12.80 1.44
CA ARG A 143 3.23 -13.49 0.85
C ARG A 143 2.53 -12.70 -0.24
N PHE A 144 2.57 -11.37 -0.16
CA PHE A 144 1.69 -10.49 -0.94
C PHE A 144 2.45 -9.42 -1.72
N SER A 145 3.77 -9.57 -1.89
CA SER A 145 4.53 -8.72 -2.81
C SER A 145 4.12 -9.01 -4.26
N VAL A 146 3.75 -7.97 -5.00
CA VAL A 146 3.40 -8.07 -6.41
C VAL A 146 4.59 -7.65 -7.26
N ALA A 147 5.01 -8.51 -8.18
CA ALA A 147 6.06 -8.19 -9.14
C ALA A 147 5.51 -7.33 -10.29
N ALA A 148 6.32 -6.39 -10.80
CA ALA A 148 5.99 -5.71 -12.04
C ALA A 148 5.96 -6.72 -13.19
N SER A 149 4.94 -6.64 -14.05
CA SER A 149 4.91 -7.45 -15.27
C SER A 149 6.02 -6.98 -16.20
N SER A 150 6.90 -7.89 -16.62
CA SER A 150 7.85 -7.63 -17.70
C SER A 150 7.07 -7.48 -19.01
N SER A 151 6.97 -6.26 -19.54
CA SER A 151 6.55 -6.10 -20.93
C SER A 151 7.60 -6.77 -21.81
N ALA A 152 7.24 -7.85 -22.49
CA ALA A 152 8.06 -8.42 -23.54
C ALA A 152 8.35 -7.32 -24.56
N THR A 153 9.61 -6.92 -24.67
CA THR A 153 10.10 -6.15 -25.81
C THR A 153 9.91 -7.00 -27.04
N GLY A 154 8.81 -6.77 -27.76
CA GLY A 154 8.66 -7.24 -29.13
C GLY A 154 9.69 -6.51 -30.00
N SER A 155 10.90 -7.04 -30.06
CA SER A 155 11.82 -6.76 -31.15
C SER A 155 11.22 -7.36 -32.41
N ASN A 156 10.64 -6.53 -33.26
CA ASN A 156 10.35 -6.90 -34.64
C ASN A 156 11.70 -6.89 -35.37
N PRO A 157 12.24 -8.02 -35.86
CA PRO A 157 13.27 -7.96 -36.88
C PRO A 157 12.60 -7.53 -38.20
N CYS A 158 13.32 -6.72 -38.97
CA CYS A 158 12.94 -6.29 -40.32
C CYS A 158 12.58 -7.46 -41.24
#